data_AF-A0A6A7FUR6-F1
#
_entry.id   AF-A0A6A7FUR6-F1
#
_cell.length_a   1.000
_cell.length_b   1.000
_cell.length_c   1.000
_cell.angle_alpha   90.00
_cell.angle_beta   90.00
_cell.angle_gamma   90.00
#
_symmetry.space_group_name_H-M   'P 1'
#
loop_
_entity.id
_entity.type
_entity.pdbx_description
1 polymer ?
#
loop_
_entity_poly.entity_id
_entity_poly.type
_entity_poly.pdbx_seq_one_letter_code
_entity_poly.pdbx_strand_id
1 'polypeptide(L)'
;MCTGACRTTLYSASAPATITSSNLLGTFEECVLHGRIEPVSTVQGFKAEIAASGSFCPEHVVKPVTVFFYTLCDNDHFSSPYLGHIRLEKKGYRVPNRGTMQVTLLNPLGTVVKMFVVMYDMNDMPPNSRTFLRQRTLNMPMGASDQDPDAHQWLRYLIHLKFASSKSGKVYLHTDIRLLIFRKSDADAAALHKTGTPYELRSFTHGPSNPKYSPRK
;
A
#
# COMPACT_ATOMS: atom_id res chain seq x y z
N MET A 1 12.69 62.72 -14.93
CA MET A 1 11.62 61.69 -14.99
C MET A 1 12.21 60.47 -15.66
N CYS A 2 12.44 59.39 -14.90
CA CYS A 2 12.53 58.02 -15.42
C CYS A 2 12.36 57.08 -14.22
N THR A 3 11.21 56.43 -14.20
CA THR A 3 10.79 55.38 -13.28
C THR A 3 11.44 54.05 -13.69
N GLY A 4 11.96 53.28 -12.72
CA GLY A 4 12.50 51.94 -12.95
C GLY A 4 12.09 51.03 -11.79
N ALA A 5 11.01 50.28 -12.01
CA ALA A 5 10.37 49.43 -11.00
C ALA A 5 11.26 48.24 -10.59
N CYS A 6 11.39 48.05 -9.28
CA CYS A 6 11.96 46.86 -8.67
C CYS A 6 10.97 45.69 -8.86
N ARG A 7 11.32 44.67 -9.65
CA ARG A 7 10.54 43.43 -9.76
C ARG A 7 10.82 42.57 -8.53
N THR A 8 9.91 42.58 -7.57
CA THR A 8 9.87 41.59 -6.50
C THR A 8 9.38 40.27 -7.07
N THR A 9 10.28 39.29 -7.19
CA THR A 9 9.94 37.90 -7.47
C THR A 9 9.17 37.36 -6.27
N LEU A 10 7.84 37.30 -6.37
CA LEU A 10 6.99 36.60 -5.41
C LEU A 10 7.27 35.10 -5.51
N TYR A 11 8.06 34.56 -4.58
CA TYR A 11 8.06 33.13 -4.29
C TYR A 11 6.68 32.77 -3.75
N SER A 12 5.85 32.14 -4.58
CA SER A 12 4.62 31.51 -4.12
C SER A 12 5.02 30.30 -3.25
N ALA A 13 5.11 30.53 -1.94
CA ALA A 13 5.22 29.46 -0.96
C ALA A 13 3.82 28.84 -0.79
N SER A 14 3.41 27.99 -1.73
CA SER A 14 2.27 27.11 -1.47
C SER A 14 2.68 26.17 -0.34
N ALA A 15 1.96 26.25 0.79
CA ALA A 15 2.07 25.28 1.87
C ALA A 15 2.00 23.84 1.31
N PRO A 16 2.72 22.87 1.89
CA PRO A 16 2.63 21.48 1.44
C PRO A 16 1.16 21.05 1.46
N ALA A 17 0.70 20.47 0.35
CA ALA A 17 -0.69 20.06 0.18
C ALA A 17 -1.07 19.08 1.30
N THR A 18 -1.80 19.58 2.29
CA THR A 18 -2.35 18.77 3.37
C THR A 18 -3.62 18.13 2.83
N ILE A 19 -3.67 16.80 2.80
CA ILE A 19 -4.82 16.08 2.28
C ILE A 19 -5.85 15.95 3.41
N THR A 20 -7.03 16.53 3.21
CA THR A 20 -8.19 16.30 4.07
C THR A 20 -9.06 15.19 3.48
N SER A 21 -9.51 14.26 4.33
CA SER A 21 -10.33 13.11 3.92
C SER A 21 -11.63 13.51 3.21
N SER A 22 -12.18 14.69 3.56
CA SER A 22 -13.39 15.28 2.99
C SER A 22 -13.30 15.64 1.50
N ASN A 23 -12.10 15.80 0.94
CA ASN A 23 -11.90 16.24 -0.45
C ASN A 23 -11.62 15.09 -1.43
N LEU A 24 -11.69 13.84 -0.97
CA LEU A 24 -11.35 12.66 -1.76
C LEU A 24 -12.59 12.03 -2.40
N LEU A 25 -12.51 11.76 -3.71
CA LEU A 25 -13.51 10.95 -4.41
C LEU A 25 -13.23 9.44 -4.14
N GLY A 26 -13.52 9.02 -2.91
CA GLY A 26 -13.24 7.68 -2.38
C GLY A 26 -12.33 7.71 -1.16
N THR A 27 -11.89 6.54 -0.70
CA THR A 27 -10.99 6.46 0.46
C THR A 27 -9.57 6.91 0.08
N PHE A 28 -8.82 7.44 1.06
CA PHE A 28 -7.39 7.76 0.87
C PHE A 28 -6.61 6.55 0.34
N GLU A 29 -6.90 5.35 0.85
CA GLU A 29 -6.29 4.10 0.41
C GLU A 29 -6.41 3.93 -1.10
N GLU A 30 -7.60 4.09 -1.65
CA GLU A 30 -7.85 3.95 -3.09
C GLU A 30 -7.16 5.04 -3.90
N CYS A 31 -7.25 6.30 -3.46
CA CYS A 31 -6.64 7.41 -4.18
C CYS A 31 -5.11 7.26 -4.26
N VAL A 32 -4.43 6.90 -3.16
CA VAL A 32 -2.98 6.65 -3.15
C VAL A 32 -2.62 5.40 -3.94
N LEU A 33 -3.36 4.30 -3.78
CA LEU A 33 -3.12 3.07 -4.53
C LEU A 33 -3.34 3.23 -6.03
N HIS A 34 -4.03 4.27 -6.48
CA HIS A 34 -4.19 4.60 -7.90
C HIS A 34 -3.34 5.78 -8.37
N GLY A 35 -2.54 6.38 -7.49
CA GLY A 35 -1.68 7.53 -7.83
C GLY A 35 -2.48 8.79 -8.16
N ARG A 36 -3.67 8.96 -7.55
CA ARG A 36 -4.52 10.15 -7.72
C ARG A 36 -4.14 11.29 -6.78
N ILE A 37 -3.11 11.11 -5.96
CA ILE A 37 -2.66 12.07 -4.95
C ILE A 37 -1.16 12.27 -5.10
N GLU A 38 -0.75 13.54 -5.15
CA GLU A 38 0.65 13.91 -5.18
C GLU A 38 1.29 13.75 -3.79
N PRO A 39 2.48 13.15 -3.71
CA PRO A 39 3.20 12.99 -2.47
C PRO A 39 3.89 14.30 -2.05
N VAL A 40 4.05 14.48 -0.73
CA VAL A 40 4.80 15.60 -0.15
C VAL A 40 6.30 15.47 -0.43
N SER A 41 6.82 14.24 -0.36
CA SER A 41 8.23 13.97 -0.67
C SER A 41 8.44 12.54 -1.16
N THR A 42 9.57 12.32 -1.82
CA THR A 42 10.01 11.01 -2.30
C THR A 42 11.40 10.71 -1.74
N VAL A 43 11.60 9.50 -1.20
CA VAL A 43 12.87 9.04 -0.63
C VAL A 43 13.34 7.78 -1.33
N GLN A 44 14.65 7.70 -1.56
CA GLN A 44 15.35 6.59 -2.20
C GLN A 44 16.13 5.74 -1.18
N GLY A 45 16.64 4.60 -1.63
CA GLY A 45 17.54 3.73 -0.84
C GLY A 45 16.84 2.60 -0.09
N PHE A 46 15.50 2.62 -0.01
CA PHE A 46 14.74 1.48 0.49
C PHE A 46 14.81 0.31 -0.48
N LYS A 47 14.73 -0.91 0.06
CA LYS A 47 14.74 -2.15 -0.70
C LYS A 47 13.60 -3.04 -0.24
N ALA A 48 13.13 -3.90 -1.13
CA ALA A 48 12.17 -4.95 -0.80
C ALA A 48 12.71 -6.30 -1.23
N GLU A 49 12.71 -7.25 -0.31
CA GLU A 49 12.92 -8.66 -0.61
C GLU A 49 11.57 -9.30 -0.90
N ILE A 50 11.45 -9.96 -2.05
CA ILE A 50 10.23 -10.62 -2.51
C ILE A 50 10.55 -12.12 -2.59
N ALA A 51 9.76 -12.90 -1.86
CA ALA A 51 9.84 -14.35 -1.86
C ALA A 51 8.45 -14.96 -2.04
N ALA A 52 8.39 -16.14 -2.65
CA ALA A 52 7.16 -16.91 -2.75
C ALA A 52 7.46 -18.38 -2.45
N SER A 53 6.47 -19.09 -1.92
CA SER A 53 6.56 -20.53 -1.66
C SER A 53 5.23 -21.21 -1.95
N GLY A 54 5.27 -22.50 -2.30
CA GLY A 54 4.10 -23.29 -2.69
C GLY A 54 4.55 -24.60 -3.32
N SER A 55 3.94 -25.00 -4.44
CA SER A 55 4.37 -26.20 -5.20
C SER A 55 5.79 -26.10 -5.77
N PHE A 56 6.35 -24.89 -5.83
CA PHE A 56 7.75 -24.61 -6.06
C PHE A 56 8.13 -23.34 -5.30
N CYS A 57 9.43 -23.10 -5.10
CA CYS A 57 9.94 -21.89 -4.47
C CYS A 57 10.74 -21.11 -5.50
N PRO A 58 10.20 -20.02 -6.09
CA PRO A 58 10.97 -19.15 -6.96
C PRO A 58 12.16 -18.53 -6.20
N GLU A 59 13.22 -18.19 -6.93
CA GLU A 59 14.36 -17.48 -6.38
C GLU A 59 13.94 -16.15 -5.75
N HIS A 60 14.46 -15.86 -4.56
CA HIS A 60 14.19 -14.61 -3.88
C HIS A 60 14.79 -13.44 -4.67
N VAL A 61 14.02 -12.37 -4.85
CA VAL A 61 14.49 -11.19 -5.57
C VAL A 61 14.49 -9.97 -4.67
N VAL A 62 15.55 -9.18 -4.76
CA VAL A 62 15.64 -7.87 -4.10
C VAL A 62 15.36 -6.80 -5.14
N LYS A 63 14.43 -5.89 -4.85
CA LYS A 63 14.08 -4.76 -5.72
C LYS A 63 14.18 -3.43 -4.99
N PRO A 64 14.60 -2.35 -5.67
CA PRO A 64 14.54 -1.02 -5.09
C PRO A 64 13.08 -0.61 -4.84
N VAL A 65 12.86 0.16 -3.78
CA VAL A 65 11.55 0.72 -3.42
C VAL A 65 11.63 2.23 -3.53
N THR A 66 10.74 2.82 -4.31
CA THR A 66 10.49 4.26 -4.25
C THR A 66 9.49 4.53 -3.13
N VAL A 67 9.88 5.30 -2.12
CA VAL A 67 9.00 5.62 -0.99
C VAL A 67 8.44 7.02 -1.14
N PHE A 68 7.13 7.16 -1.08
CA PHE A 68 6.42 8.42 -1.13
C PHE A 68 5.82 8.74 0.24
N PHE A 69 5.98 9.97 0.71
CA PHE A 69 5.40 10.43 1.97
C PHE A 69 4.18 11.30 1.70
N TYR A 70 3.14 11.10 2.50
CA TYR A 70 1.94 11.93 2.49
C TYR A 70 1.71 12.52 3.87
N THR A 71 0.97 13.62 3.92
CA THR A 71 0.46 14.20 5.17
C THR A 71 -1.05 14.25 5.07
N LEU A 72 -1.71 13.53 5.96
CA LEU A 72 -3.15 13.55 6.13
C LEU A 72 -3.49 14.35 7.39
N CYS A 73 -4.49 15.21 7.27
CA CYS A 73 -5.12 15.88 8.40
C CYS A 73 -6.59 15.50 8.43
N ASP A 74 -7.03 14.93 9.54
CA ASP A 74 -8.44 14.60 9.79
C ASP A 74 -8.80 15.01 11.22
N ASN A 75 -9.72 15.96 11.38
CA ASN A 75 -10.22 16.44 12.68
C ASN A 75 -9.13 16.57 13.76
N ASP A 76 -8.11 17.40 13.50
CA ASP A 76 -6.91 17.64 14.34
C ASP A 76 -5.94 16.46 14.54
N HIS A 77 -6.18 15.31 13.93
CA HIS A 77 -5.22 14.22 13.85
C HIS A 77 -4.36 14.30 12.58
N PHE A 78 -3.05 14.44 12.77
CA PHE A 78 -2.08 14.36 11.70
C PHE A 78 -1.52 12.95 11.58
N SER A 79 -1.58 12.36 10.38
CA SER A 79 -0.88 11.12 10.08
C SER A 79 0.04 11.29 8.88
N SER A 80 1.20 10.63 8.95
CA SER A 80 2.20 10.67 7.88
C SER A 80 2.40 9.28 7.29
N PRO A 81 1.45 8.75 6.49
CA PRO A 81 1.63 7.48 5.84
C PRO A 81 2.69 7.57 4.75
N TYR A 82 3.33 6.43 4.51
CA TYR A 82 4.26 6.29 3.39
C TYR A 82 3.88 5.12 2.50
N LEU A 83 3.96 5.36 1.19
CA LEU A 83 3.71 4.39 0.12
C LEU A 83 5.04 3.90 -0.43
N GLY A 84 5.35 2.62 -0.22
CA GLY A 84 6.40 1.92 -0.94
C GLY A 84 5.89 1.43 -2.30
N HIS A 85 6.53 1.87 -3.38
CA HIS A 85 6.24 1.43 -4.74
C HIS A 85 7.42 0.59 -5.26
N ILE A 86 7.14 -0.69 -5.53
CA ILE A 86 8.11 -1.65 -6.05
C ILE A 86 7.73 -1.98 -7.48
N ARG A 87 8.56 -1.57 -8.45
CA ARG A 87 8.32 -1.87 -9.86
C ARG A 87 8.83 -3.25 -10.21
N LEU A 88 7.98 -4.06 -10.85
CA LEU A 88 8.35 -5.37 -11.37
C LEU A 88 8.81 -5.26 -12.83
N GLU A 89 9.65 -6.20 -13.26
CA GLU A 89 10.09 -6.30 -14.64
C GLU A 89 8.94 -6.68 -15.59
N LYS A 90 9.12 -6.48 -16.90
CA LYS A 90 8.10 -6.78 -17.91
C LYS A 90 7.61 -8.25 -17.86
N LYS A 91 8.49 -9.18 -17.52
CA LYS A 91 8.18 -10.60 -17.37
C LYS A 91 7.37 -10.91 -16.10
N GLY A 92 7.37 -10.00 -15.13
CA GLY A 92 6.81 -10.22 -13.80
C GLY A 92 7.65 -11.17 -12.96
N TYR A 93 7.14 -11.49 -11.77
CA TYR A 93 7.74 -12.45 -10.85
C TYR A 93 6.86 -13.72 -10.82
N ARG A 94 7.41 -14.85 -11.28
CA ARG A 94 6.64 -16.11 -11.38
C ARG A 94 6.37 -16.65 -9.99
N VAL A 95 5.14 -17.10 -9.75
CA VAL A 95 4.72 -17.65 -8.45
C VAL A 95 3.95 -18.97 -8.65
N PRO A 96 3.90 -19.85 -7.64
CA PRO A 96 3.00 -21.00 -7.64
C PRO A 96 1.54 -20.59 -7.77
N ASN A 97 0.65 -21.50 -8.19
CA ASN A 97 -0.78 -21.20 -8.29
C ASN A 97 -1.43 -21.03 -6.91
N ARG A 98 -0.87 -21.64 -5.86
CA ARG A 98 -1.28 -21.47 -4.47
C ARG A 98 -0.05 -21.47 -3.58
N GLY A 99 -0.04 -20.60 -2.58
CA GLY A 99 1.16 -20.44 -1.78
C GLY A 99 1.15 -19.26 -0.83
N THR A 100 2.34 -18.86 -0.44
CA THR A 100 2.58 -17.70 0.42
C THR A 100 3.51 -16.73 -0.29
N MET A 101 3.10 -15.47 -0.32
CA MET A 101 3.96 -14.35 -0.70
C MET A 101 4.55 -13.72 0.55
N GLN A 102 5.87 -13.58 0.59
CA GLN A 102 6.57 -12.81 1.61
C GLN A 102 7.19 -11.58 0.95
N VAL A 103 6.92 -10.41 1.52
CA VAL A 103 7.53 -9.14 1.08
C VAL A 103 8.10 -8.43 2.31
N THR A 104 9.41 -8.30 2.37
CA THR A 104 10.12 -7.62 3.46
C THR A 104 10.61 -6.27 2.99
N LEU A 105 10.11 -5.19 3.60
CA LEU A 105 10.58 -3.83 3.35
C LEU A 105 11.76 -3.51 4.26
N LEU A 106 12.87 -3.08 3.69
CA LEU A 106 14.08 -2.67 4.39
C LEU A 106 14.35 -1.19 4.18
N ASN A 107 14.79 -0.52 5.24
CA ASN A 107 15.27 0.86 5.16
C ASN A 107 16.67 0.92 4.49
N PRO A 108 17.20 2.12 4.18
CA PRO A 108 18.53 2.26 3.59
C PRO A 108 19.68 1.68 4.44
N LEU A 109 19.47 1.53 5.76
CA LEU A 109 20.43 0.91 6.68
C LEU A 109 20.34 -0.63 6.70
N GLY A 110 19.45 -1.23 5.92
CA GLY A 110 19.22 -2.68 5.90
C GLY A 110 18.39 -3.20 7.08
N THR A 111 17.80 -2.32 7.89
CA THR A 111 16.88 -2.71 8.96
C THR A 111 15.51 -3.03 8.39
N VAL A 112 14.91 -4.14 8.84
CA VAL A 112 13.54 -4.51 8.47
C VAL A 112 12.56 -3.51 9.06
N VAL A 113 11.79 -2.88 8.18
CA VAL A 113 10.69 -1.97 8.53
C VAL A 113 9.39 -2.75 8.74
N LYS A 114 9.05 -3.63 7.80
CA LYS A 114 7.85 -4.47 7.87
C LYS A 114 8.00 -5.69 6.98
N MET A 115 7.61 -6.85 7.52
CA MET A 115 7.41 -8.08 6.76
C MET A 115 5.91 -8.31 6.53
N PHE A 116 5.53 -8.52 5.29
CA PHE A 116 4.18 -8.92 4.88
C PHE A 116 4.19 -10.40 4.52
N VAL A 117 3.19 -11.14 5.00
CA VAL A 117 2.99 -12.56 4.69
C VAL A 117 1.56 -12.73 4.20
N VAL A 118 1.40 -12.96 2.90
CA VAL A 118 0.11 -13.03 2.23
C VAL A 118 -0.09 -14.44 1.67
N MET A 119 -1.04 -15.17 2.24
CA MET A 119 -1.50 -16.43 1.67
C MET A 119 -2.41 -16.15 0.47
N TYR A 120 -2.27 -16.93 -0.59
CA TYR A 120 -3.06 -16.75 -1.80
C TYR A 120 -3.38 -18.09 -2.47
N ASP A 121 -4.50 -18.12 -3.19
CA ASP A 121 -4.93 -19.24 -4.04
C ASP A 121 -5.46 -18.70 -5.37
N MET A 122 -4.86 -19.15 -6.46
CA MET A 122 -5.14 -18.80 -7.86
C MET A 122 -5.33 -20.06 -8.70
N ASN A 123 -5.66 -21.20 -8.09
CA ASN A 123 -5.88 -22.45 -8.84
C ASN A 123 -7.03 -22.34 -9.84
N ASP A 124 -8.06 -21.55 -9.52
CA ASP A 124 -9.22 -21.29 -10.39
C ASP A 124 -8.99 -20.12 -11.38
N MET A 125 -7.79 -19.55 -11.45
CA MET A 125 -7.48 -18.42 -12.31
C MET A 125 -7.40 -18.85 -13.79
N PRO A 126 -8.28 -18.35 -14.68
CA PRO A 126 -8.25 -18.72 -16.10
C PRO A 126 -6.98 -18.19 -16.80
N PRO A 127 -6.51 -18.80 -17.90
CA PRO A 127 -5.44 -18.26 -18.73
C PRO A 127 -5.74 -16.85 -19.24
N ASN A 128 -4.68 -16.05 -19.47
CA ASN A 128 -4.77 -14.65 -19.93
C ASN A 128 -5.74 -13.77 -19.12
N SER A 129 -5.77 -13.96 -17.80
CA SER A 129 -6.56 -13.13 -16.89
C SER A 129 -5.64 -12.37 -15.94
N ARG A 130 -6.22 -11.40 -15.23
CA ARG A 130 -5.58 -10.63 -14.16
C ARG A 130 -6.53 -10.44 -12.99
N THR A 131 -5.96 -10.30 -11.81
CA THR A 131 -6.67 -9.98 -10.57
C THR A 131 -5.70 -9.27 -9.62
N PHE A 132 -6.17 -8.90 -8.43
CA PHE A 132 -5.31 -8.43 -7.36
C PHE A 132 -5.75 -9.02 -6.02
N LEU A 133 -4.82 -9.08 -5.09
CA LEU A 133 -5.10 -9.29 -3.67
C LEU A 133 -4.63 -8.07 -2.88
N ARG A 134 -5.44 -7.68 -1.89
CA ARG A 134 -5.12 -6.65 -0.91
C ARG A 134 -5.18 -7.28 0.47
N GLN A 135 -4.04 -7.31 1.16
CA GLN A 135 -4.03 -7.61 2.58
C GLN A 135 -3.99 -6.30 3.36
N ARG A 136 -4.98 -6.09 4.25
CA ARG A 136 -5.09 -4.96 5.17
C ARG A 136 -4.82 -5.47 6.58
N THR A 137 -3.94 -4.80 7.31
CA THR A 137 -3.74 -5.02 8.75
C THR A 137 -4.31 -3.84 9.51
N LEU A 138 -5.32 -4.12 10.32
CA LEU A 138 -6.07 -3.14 11.11
C LEU A 138 -5.69 -3.27 12.58
N ASN A 139 -5.50 -2.13 13.26
CA ASN A 139 -5.45 -2.07 14.71
C ASN A 139 -6.84 -1.70 15.24
N MET A 140 -7.66 -2.70 15.48
CA MET A 140 -9.10 -2.57 15.69
C MET A 140 -9.53 -3.08 17.08
N PRO A 141 -10.67 -2.62 17.62
CA PRO A 141 -11.17 -3.14 18.89
C PRO A 141 -11.42 -4.65 18.79
N MET A 142 -11.23 -5.37 19.90
CA MET A 142 -11.67 -6.77 19.96
C MET A 142 -13.18 -6.87 19.71
N GLY A 143 -13.59 -7.82 18.88
CA GLY A 143 -14.99 -8.02 18.49
C GLY A 143 -15.47 -7.17 17.31
N ALA A 144 -14.71 -6.15 16.90
CA ALA A 144 -15.02 -5.39 15.68
C ALA A 144 -14.80 -6.22 14.40
N SER A 145 -15.35 -5.75 13.27
CA SER A 145 -15.21 -6.38 11.96
C SER A 145 -14.45 -5.48 10.98
N ASP A 146 -13.78 -6.08 9.99
CA ASP A 146 -13.14 -5.32 8.92
C ASP A 146 -14.14 -4.73 7.91
N GLN A 147 -15.42 -5.12 8.06
CA GLN A 147 -16.57 -4.57 7.35
C GLN A 147 -17.23 -3.41 8.09
N ASP A 148 -16.76 -3.05 9.29
CA ASP A 148 -17.31 -1.92 10.03
C ASP A 148 -17.08 -0.62 9.23
N PRO A 149 -18.03 0.33 9.24
CA PRO A 149 -17.92 1.58 8.49
C PRO A 149 -16.61 2.34 8.79
N ASP A 150 -16.17 2.30 10.06
CA ASP A 150 -14.98 3.00 10.55
C ASP A 150 -13.70 2.17 10.46
N ALA A 151 -13.74 0.96 9.88
CA ALA A 151 -12.57 0.07 9.79
C ALA A 151 -11.38 0.70 9.05
N HIS A 152 -11.64 1.66 8.15
CA HIS A 152 -10.61 2.44 7.46
C HIS A 152 -9.75 3.28 8.43
N GLN A 153 -10.32 3.76 9.54
CA GLN A 153 -9.59 4.51 10.56
C GLN A 153 -8.61 3.63 11.32
N TRP A 154 -8.78 2.31 11.31
CA TRP A 154 -7.90 1.38 11.99
C TRP A 154 -6.75 0.88 11.13
N LEU A 155 -6.68 1.25 9.84
CA LEU A 155 -5.63 0.77 8.96
C LEU A 155 -4.24 1.18 9.46
N ARG A 156 -3.35 0.18 9.56
CA ARG A 156 -1.92 0.34 9.88
C ARG A 156 -1.03 -0.04 8.71
N TYR A 157 -1.33 -1.15 8.05
CA TYR A 157 -0.53 -1.67 6.94
C TYR A 157 -1.44 -2.17 5.83
N LEU A 158 -1.04 -1.94 4.57
CA LEU A 158 -1.69 -2.52 3.40
C LEU A 158 -0.63 -2.97 2.40
N ILE A 159 -0.80 -4.17 1.86
CA ILE A 159 -0.05 -4.65 0.68
C ILE A 159 -1.01 -4.97 -0.44
N HIS A 160 -0.72 -4.45 -1.63
CA HIS A 160 -1.48 -4.68 -2.86
C HIS A 160 -0.61 -5.44 -3.86
N LEU A 161 -1.06 -6.65 -4.19
CA LEU A 161 -0.40 -7.60 -5.08
C LEU A 161 -1.24 -7.79 -6.34
N LYS A 162 -0.67 -7.56 -7.51
CA LYS A 162 -1.35 -7.76 -8.81
C LYS A 162 -0.90 -9.05 -9.46
N PHE A 163 -1.85 -9.94 -9.72
CA PHE A 163 -1.59 -11.26 -10.32
C PHE A 163 -2.08 -11.30 -11.77
N ALA A 164 -1.32 -11.98 -12.62
CA ALA A 164 -1.71 -12.27 -14.00
C ALA A 164 -1.33 -13.70 -14.37
N SER A 165 -2.19 -14.33 -15.17
CA SER A 165 -1.90 -15.63 -15.78
C SER A 165 -1.40 -15.46 -17.22
N SER A 166 -0.54 -16.38 -17.64
CA SER A 166 -0.10 -16.50 -19.04
C SER A 166 -1.09 -17.30 -19.88
N LYS A 167 -0.84 -17.39 -21.19
CA LYS A 167 -1.55 -18.30 -22.11
C LYS A 167 -1.50 -19.76 -21.64
N SER A 168 -0.43 -20.15 -20.95
CA SER A 168 -0.23 -21.49 -20.39
C SER A 168 -0.77 -21.68 -18.97
N GLY A 169 -1.50 -20.72 -18.41
CA GLY A 169 -2.03 -20.79 -17.04
C GLY A 169 -1.02 -20.47 -15.92
N LYS A 170 0.28 -20.36 -16.22
CA LYS A 170 1.30 -19.94 -15.22
C LYS A 170 0.98 -18.56 -14.63
N VAL A 171 1.08 -18.42 -13.31
CA VAL A 171 0.77 -17.20 -12.55
C VAL A 171 2.02 -16.37 -12.26
N TYR A 172 1.87 -15.04 -12.32
CA TYR A 172 2.93 -14.07 -12.08
C TYR A 172 2.38 -12.88 -11.28
N LEU A 173 3.21 -12.31 -10.41
CA LEU A 173 3.04 -10.91 -10.02
C LEU A 173 3.48 -10.00 -11.17
N HIS A 174 2.70 -8.96 -11.47
CA HIS A 174 2.96 -8.08 -12.61
C HIS A 174 2.90 -6.59 -12.27
N THR A 175 3.52 -5.77 -13.11
CA THR A 175 3.53 -4.30 -13.03
C THR A 175 4.22 -3.74 -11.79
N ASP A 176 3.59 -3.83 -10.63
CA ASP A 176 4.06 -3.26 -9.38
C ASP A 176 3.51 -4.01 -8.15
N ILE A 177 4.20 -3.84 -7.02
CA ILE A 177 3.69 -4.11 -5.68
C ILE A 177 3.62 -2.77 -4.95
N ARG A 178 2.52 -2.52 -4.24
CA ARG A 178 2.33 -1.28 -3.47
C ARG A 178 2.16 -1.62 -2.00
N LEU A 179 2.93 -0.94 -1.15
CA LEU A 179 2.92 -1.09 0.31
C LEU A 179 2.49 0.25 0.91
N LEU A 180 1.46 0.28 1.73
CA LEU A 180 1.06 1.48 2.45
C LEU A 180 1.24 1.25 3.95
N ILE A 181 1.93 2.17 4.61
CA ILE A 181 2.23 2.07 6.04
C ILE A 181 1.83 3.38 6.71
N PHE A 182 0.90 3.30 7.66
CA PHE A 182 0.50 4.42 8.48
C PHE A 182 1.34 4.48 9.75
N ARG A 183 2.11 5.56 9.90
CA ARG A 183 2.68 5.95 11.19
C ARG A 183 1.59 6.64 11.98
N LYS A 184 0.81 5.86 12.73
CA LYS A 184 -0.05 6.40 13.78
C LYS A 184 0.73 6.37 15.08
N SER A 185 0.76 7.50 15.77
CA SER A 185 1.51 7.66 17.01
C SER A 185 0.90 6.79 18.11
N ASP A 186 1.69 6.45 19.14
CA ASP A 186 1.17 5.73 20.30
C ASP A 186 0.09 6.53 21.05
N ALA A 187 0.05 7.86 20.87
CA ALA A 187 -1.00 8.72 21.39
C ALA A 187 -2.38 8.44 20.75
N ASP A 188 -2.44 8.03 19.47
CA ASP A 188 -3.70 7.60 18.83
C ASP A 188 -4.19 6.26 19.41
N ALA A 189 -3.28 5.39 19.87
CA ALA A 189 -3.64 4.16 20.58
C ALA A 189 -4.17 4.46 22.00
N ALA A 190 -3.57 5.43 22.70
CA ALA A 190 -4.02 5.88 24.01
C ALA A 190 -5.35 6.65 23.98
N ALA A 191 -5.62 7.44 22.94
CA ALA A 191 -6.91 8.13 22.75
C ALA A 191 -8.06 7.14 22.46
N LEU A 192 -7.76 6.02 21.79
CA LEU A 192 -8.69 4.91 21.54
C LEU A 192 -9.00 4.08 22.80
N HIS A 193 -8.13 4.09 23.82
CA HIS A 193 -8.36 3.41 25.10
C HIS A 193 -9.44 4.07 25.99
N LYS A 194 -10.09 5.14 25.54
CA LYS A 194 -11.23 5.75 26.26
C LYS A 194 -12.45 4.83 26.36
N THR A 195 -12.54 3.77 25.54
CA THR A 195 -13.70 2.86 25.48
C THR A 195 -13.58 1.62 26.37
N GLY A 196 -12.44 1.39 27.04
CA GLY A 196 -12.21 0.21 27.88
C GLY A 196 -12.06 -1.12 27.11
N THR A 197 -12.30 -1.13 25.79
CA THR A 197 -12.15 -2.32 24.94
C THR A 197 -10.70 -2.44 24.46
N PRO A 198 -10.03 -3.59 24.65
CA PRO A 198 -8.68 -3.81 24.12
C PRO A 198 -8.67 -3.82 22.59
N TYR A 199 -7.55 -3.38 22.01
CA TYR A 199 -7.32 -3.37 20.57
C TYR A 199 -6.35 -4.48 20.18
N GLU A 200 -6.50 -4.99 18.97
CA GLU A 200 -5.63 -6.01 18.41
C GLU A 200 -5.29 -5.74 16.93
N LEU A 201 -4.15 -6.27 16.50
CA LEU A 201 -3.73 -6.23 15.10
C LEU A 201 -4.25 -7.48 14.37
N ARG A 202 -5.22 -7.29 13.46
CA ARG A 202 -5.75 -8.37 12.61
C ARG A 202 -5.47 -8.08 11.13
N SER A 203 -5.19 -9.14 10.38
CA SER A 203 -4.90 -9.06 8.94
C SER A 203 -5.97 -9.76 8.12
N PHE A 204 -6.49 -9.07 7.11
CA PHE A 204 -7.57 -9.52 6.24
C PHE A 204 -7.11 -9.44 4.79
N THR A 205 -7.29 -10.51 4.02
CA THR A 205 -6.87 -10.57 2.61
C THR A 205 -8.09 -10.65 1.71
N HIS A 206 -8.27 -9.64 0.85
CA HIS A 206 -9.41 -9.49 -0.04
C HIS A 206 -8.98 -9.41 -1.50
N GLY A 207 -9.76 -10.02 -2.37
CA GLY A 207 -9.67 -9.86 -3.83
C GLY A 207 -10.99 -9.34 -4.39
N PRO A 208 -11.03 -8.96 -5.68
CA PRO A 208 -12.29 -8.69 -6.35
C PRO A 208 -13.16 -9.96 -6.36
N SER A 209 -14.47 -9.81 -6.21
CA SER A 209 -15.44 -10.91 -6.28
C SER A 209 -16.23 -10.93 -7.60
N ASN A 210 -16.57 -9.75 -8.14
CA ASN A 210 -17.38 -9.62 -9.35
C ASN A 210 -16.84 -8.55 -10.33
N PRO A 211 -16.11 -8.92 -11.39
CA PRO A 211 -15.55 -10.25 -11.64
C PRO A 211 -14.27 -10.51 -10.81
N LYS A 212 -14.10 -11.72 -10.29
CA LYS A 212 -12.86 -12.15 -9.61
C LYS A 212 -11.62 -12.08 -10.52
N TYR A 213 -11.81 -12.37 -11.80
CA TYR A 213 -10.77 -12.35 -12.81
C TYR A 213 -11.20 -11.49 -13.99
N SER A 214 -10.32 -10.58 -14.41
CA SER A 214 -10.54 -9.75 -15.60
C SER A 214 -9.68 -10.24 -16.76
N PRO A 215 -10.16 -10.20 -18.02
CA PRO A 215 -9.32 -10.50 -19.17
C PRO A 215 -8.10 -9.59 -19.26
N ARG A 216 -6.96 -10.15 -19.65
CA ARG A 216 -5.75 -9.41 -19.99
C ARG A 216 -5.85 -9.00 -21.46
N LYS A 217 -6.17 -7.73 -21.70
CA LYS A 217 -6.08 -7.10 -23.03
C LYS A 217 -4.62 -6.96 -23.46
#